data_AF-A0A9X4EEG0-F1
#
_entry.id   AF-A0A9X4EEG0-F1
#
_cell.length_a   1.000
_cell.length_b   1.000
_cell.length_c   1.000
_cell.angle_alpha   90.00
_cell.angle_beta   90.00
_cell.angle_gamma   90.00
#
_symmetry.space_group_name_H-M   'P 1'
#
loop_
_entity.id
_entity.type
_entity.pdbx_description
1 polymer ?
#
loop_
_entity_poly.entity_id
_entity_poly.type
_entity_poly.pdbx_seq_one_letter_code
_entity_poly.pdbx_strand_id
1 'polypeptide(L)'
;MKKTENFNMRVSPEFTATIDDWRRHQRDIPARAEAIRRLVELALLAEETLPITAQASDFLRKIEKAGLLADALKAEARAIVDAIARLEKALQAVHGAQEGLPD
;
A
#
# COMPACT_ATOMS: atom_id res chain seq x y z
N MET A 1 18.88 9.98 21.37
CA MET A 1 18.74 9.73 19.92
C MET A 1 18.61 8.23 19.70
N LYS A 2 17.63 7.76 18.91
CA LYS A 2 17.64 6.37 18.44
C LYS A 2 18.87 6.15 17.55
N LYS A 3 19.53 5.00 17.68
CA LYS A 3 20.72 4.65 16.88
C LYS A 3 20.32 4.53 15.41
N THR A 4 21.08 5.17 14.52
CA THR A 4 20.94 5.04 13.07
C THR A 4 22.08 4.18 12.52
N GLU A 5 21.81 3.38 11.50
CA GLU A 5 22.80 2.51 10.87
C GLU A 5 22.88 2.78 9.37
N ASN A 6 24.09 2.64 8.79
CA ASN A 6 24.30 2.81 7.36
C ASN A 6 23.89 1.53 6.63
N PHE A 7 22.99 1.67 5.67
CA PHE A 7 22.52 0.57 4.82
C PHE A 7 22.89 0.87 3.37
N ASN A 8 23.74 0.03 2.77
CA ASN A 8 24.16 0.14 1.37
C ASN A 8 23.47 -0.94 0.54
N MET A 9 22.88 -0.54 -0.58
CA MET A 9 22.18 -1.45 -1.49
C MET A 9 22.53 -1.11 -2.94
N ARG A 10 22.76 -2.15 -3.75
CA ARG A 10 22.85 -2.00 -5.20
C ARG A 10 21.47 -2.18 -5.81
N VAL A 11 21.07 -1.24 -6.65
CA VAL A 11 19.76 -1.21 -7.30
C VAL A 11 19.92 -0.75 -8.73
N SER A 12 18.91 -1.04 -9.55
CA SER A 12 18.88 -0.56 -10.93
C SER A 12 18.63 0.96 -10.98
N PRO A 13 19.05 1.64 -12.06
CA PRO A 13 18.73 3.04 -12.28
C PRO A 13 17.21 3.31 -12.27
N GLU A 14 16.42 2.40 -12.82
CA GLU A 14 14.95 2.52 -12.93
C GLU A 14 14.29 2.50 -11.55
N PHE A 15 14.78 1.67 -10.64
CA PHE A 15 14.33 1.67 -9.25
C PHE A 15 14.60 3.03 -8.59
N THR A 16 15.80 3.58 -8.78
CA THR A 16 16.12 4.91 -8.22
C THR A 16 15.28 6.02 -8.83
N ALA A 17 15.00 5.96 -10.14
CA ALA A 17 14.12 6.89 -10.82
C ALA A 17 12.69 6.83 -10.24
N THR A 18 12.17 5.63 -9.98
CA THR A 18 10.83 5.46 -9.38
C THR A 18 10.71 6.14 -8.02
N ILE A 19 11.72 6.01 -7.14
CA ILE A 19 11.76 6.71 -5.85
C ILE A 19 11.87 8.22 -6.06
N ASP A 20 12.72 8.65 -6.98
CA ASP A 20 12.92 10.08 -7.26
C ASP A 20 11.66 10.71 -7.88
N ASP A 21 10.85 9.97 -8.62
CA ASP A 21 9.57 10.41 -9.15
C ASP A 21 8.54 10.55 -8.03
N TRP A 22 8.44 9.55 -7.15
CA TRP A 22 7.55 9.62 -6.00
C TRP A 22 7.87 10.79 -5.06
N ARG A 23 9.16 11.01 -4.76
CA ARG A 23 9.58 12.06 -3.83
C ARG A 23 9.28 13.47 -4.35
N ARG A 24 9.28 13.68 -5.67
CA ARG A 24 8.98 14.99 -6.31
C ARG A 24 7.55 15.45 -6.10
N HIS A 25 6.64 14.51 -5.82
CA HIS A 25 5.24 14.81 -5.54
C HIS A 25 4.95 15.03 -4.04
N GLN A 26 5.97 14.89 -3.18
CA GLN A 26 5.82 15.13 -1.74
C GLN A 26 6.02 16.60 -1.43
N ARG A 27 5.23 17.12 -0.49
CA ARG A 27 5.25 18.54 -0.09
C ARG A 27 6.64 19.04 0.35
N ASP A 28 7.41 18.19 1.01
CA ASP A 28 8.72 18.50 1.57
C ASP A 28 9.89 17.97 0.74
N ILE A 29 9.63 17.24 -0.36
CA ILE A 29 10.62 16.61 -1.25
C ILE A 29 11.75 15.92 -0.44
N PRO A 30 11.45 14.79 0.23
CA PRO A 30 12.40 14.18 1.16
C PRO A 30 13.67 13.70 0.45
N ALA A 31 14.77 13.61 1.22
CA ALA A 31 15.98 12.94 0.77
C ALA A 31 15.69 11.47 0.44
N ARG A 32 16.47 10.87 -0.46
CA ARG A 32 16.20 9.50 -0.96
C ARG A 32 16.08 8.45 0.16
N ALA A 33 16.95 8.49 1.16
CA ALA A 33 16.90 7.57 2.29
C ALA A 33 15.60 7.73 3.11
N GLU A 34 15.12 8.96 3.26
CA GLU A 34 13.86 9.26 3.94
C GLU A 34 12.65 8.86 3.09
N ALA A 35 12.71 9.07 1.77
CA ALA A 35 11.69 8.59 0.85
C ALA A 35 11.54 7.06 0.93
N ILE A 36 12.66 6.33 0.92
CA ILE A 36 12.67 4.87 1.09
C ILE A 36 12.07 4.47 2.43
N ARG A 37 12.46 5.13 3.54
CA ARG A 37 11.89 4.85 4.86
C ARG A 37 10.37 5.00 4.87
N ARG A 38 9.85 6.12 4.36
CA ARG A 38 8.40 6.36 4.29
C ARG A 38 7.68 5.33 3.45
N LEU A 39 8.25 4.99 2.29
CA LEU A 39 7.67 3.97 1.40
C LEU A 39 7.61 2.59 2.07
N VAL A 40 8.67 2.21 2.79
CA VAL A 40 8.71 0.95 3.56
C VAL A 40 7.69 0.97 4.70
N GLU A 41 7.61 2.05 5.47
CA GLU A 41 6.62 2.19 6.55
C GLU A 41 5.17 2.12 6.03
N LEU A 42 4.89 2.76 4.89
CA LEU A 42 3.58 2.68 4.24
C LEU A 42 3.25 1.26 3.78
N ALA A 43 4.23 0.52 3.24
CA ALA A 43 4.05 -0.86 2.81
C ALA A 43 3.76 -1.78 4.01
N LEU A 44 4.51 -1.64 5.10
CA LEU A 44 4.31 -2.43 6.32
C LEU A 44 2.95 -2.13 6.97
N LEU A 45 2.56 -0.85 7.03
CA LEU A 45 1.24 -0.46 7.53
C LEU A 45 0.12 -1.04 6.66
N ALA A 46 0.30 -1.02 5.33
CA ALA A 46 -0.66 -1.61 4.43
C ALA A 46 -0.81 -3.11 4.69
N GLU A 47 0.28 -3.86 4.82
CA GLU A 47 0.27 -5.29 5.14
C GLU A 47 -0.46 -5.60 6.46
N GLU A 48 -0.21 -4.83 7.52
CA GLU A 48 -0.91 -4.98 8.80
C GLU A 48 -2.41 -4.65 8.72
N THR A 49 -2.76 -3.63 7.94
CA THR A 49 -4.14 -3.11 7.87
C THR A 49 -5.00 -3.88 6.86
N LEU A 50 -4.37 -4.56 5.88
CA LEU A 50 -5.04 -5.31 4.82
C LEU A 50 -6.08 -6.32 5.37
N PRO A 51 -5.77 -7.18 6.36
CA PRO A 51 -6.74 -8.11 6.93
C PRO A 51 -7.97 -7.42 7.53
N ILE A 52 -7.78 -6.26 8.15
CA ILE A 52 -8.86 -5.45 8.73
C ILE A 52 -9.73 -4.86 7.63
N THR A 53 -9.11 -4.42 6.52
CA THR A 53 -9.85 -3.90 5.36
C THR A 53 -10.65 -4.98 4.63
N ALA A 54 -10.12 -6.21 4.53
CA ALA A 54 -10.85 -7.36 4.01
C ALA A 54 -12.07 -7.70 4.89
N GLN A 55 -11.88 -7.72 6.21
CA GLN A 55 -12.98 -7.94 7.17
C GLN A 55 -14.04 -6.83 7.11
N ALA A 56 -13.62 -5.56 6.96
CA ALA A 56 -14.53 -4.44 6.80
C ALA A 56 -15.33 -4.53 5.49
N SER A 57 -14.68 -4.95 4.40
CA SER A 57 -15.33 -5.19 3.11
C SER A 57 -16.41 -6.27 3.20
N ASP A 58 -16.11 -7.40 3.82
CA ASP A 58 -17.06 -8.48 4.05
C ASP A 58 -18.23 -8.05 4.95
N PHE A 59 -17.95 -7.22 5.96
CA PHE A 59 -18.96 -6.66 6.83
C PHE A 59 -19.91 -5.70 6.08
N LEU A 60 -19.37 -4.76 5.30
CA LEU A 60 -20.16 -3.84 4.48
C LEU A 60 -21.05 -4.60 3.49
N ARG A 61 -20.51 -5.65 2.86
CA ARG A 61 -21.26 -6.52 1.93
C ARG A 61 -22.41 -7.25 2.62
N LYS A 62 -22.24 -7.66 3.89
CA LYS A 62 -23.31 -8.27 4.69
C LYS A 62 -24.42 -7.26 5.01
N ILE A 63 -24.07 -6.02 5.37
CA ILE A 63 -25.03 -4.94 5.62
C ILE A 63 -25.81 -4.58 4.34
N GLU A 64 -25.12 -4.51 3.19
CA GLU A 64 -25.74 -4.24 1.89
C GLU A 64 -26.78 -5.31 1.55
N LYS A 65 -26.42 -6.60 1.67
CA LYS A 65 -27.34 -7.73 1.46
C LYS A 65 -28.53 -7.72 2.43
N ALA A 66 -28.35 -7.20 3.64
CA ALA A 66 -29.42 -7.05 4.63
C ALA A 66 -30.36 -5.87 4.32
N GLY A 67 -30.08 -5.05 3.30
CA GLY A 67 -30.90 -3.89 2.94
C GLY A 67 -30.82 -2.73 3.94
N LEU A 68 -29.80 -2.71 4.80
CA LEU A 68 -29.67 -1.76 5.91
C LEU A 68 -28.95 -0.45 5.53
N LEU A 69 -28.56 -0.27 4.27
CA LEU A 69 -27.84 0.90 3.77
C LEU A 69 -28.75 1.77 2.89
N ALA A 70 -28.73 3.08 3.12
CA ALA A 70 -29.24 4.05 2.15
C ALA A 70 -28.38 4.03 0.88
N ASP A 71 -28.98 4.32 -0.28
CA ASP A 71 -28.32 4.13 -1.58
C ASP A 71 -27.07 4.99 -1.78
N ALA A 72 -27.03 6.20 -1.21
CA ALA A 72 -25.83 7.03 -1.20
C ALA A 72 -24.66 6.37 -0.45
N LEU A 73 -24.94 5.73 0.69
CA LEU A 73 -23.93 5.07 1.51
C LEU A 73 -23.46 3.74 0.89
N LYS A 74 -24.32 3.06 0.11
CA LYS A 74 -23.91 1.87 -0.68
C LYS A 74 -22.86 2.24 -1.73
N ALA A 75 -23.03 3.36 -2.44
CA ALA A 75 -22.10 3.79 -3.47
C ALA A 75 -20.71 4.11 -2.90
N GLU A 76 -20.65 4.79 -1.76
CA GLU A 76 -19.39 5.07 -1.06
C GLU A 76 -18.73 3.80 -0.52
N ALA A 77 -19.50 2.92 0.13
CA ALA A 77 -19.00 1.63 0.60
C ALA A 77 -18.40 0.79 -0.55
N ARG A 78 -19.06 0.79 -1.71
CA ARG A 78 -18.57 0.08 -2.90
C ARG A 78 -17.23 0.62 -3.39
N ALA A 79 -17.07 1.94 -3.45
CA ALA A 79 -15.82 2.57 -3.87
C ALA A 79 -14.65 2.22 -2.94
N ILE A 80 -14.89 2.15 -1.63
CA ILE A 80 -13.89 1.75 -0.64
C ILE A 80 -13.48 0.29 -0.84
N VAL A 81 -14.43 -0.62 -1.00
CA VAL A 81 -14.17 -2.05 -1.26
C VAL A 81 -13.33 -2.25 -2.53
N ASP A 82 -13.68 -1.55 -3.62
CA ASP A 82 -12.95 -1.65 -4.88
C ASP A 82 -11.53 -1.04 -4.79
N ALA A 83 -11.31 -0.07 -3.90
CA ALA A 83 -9.97 0.46 -3.61
C ALA A 83 -9.11 -0.55 -2.83
N ILE A 84 -9.68 -1.19 -1.80
CA ILE A 84 -9.01 -2.22 -0.99
C ILE A 84 -8.59 -3.40 -1.88
N ALA A 85 -9.49 -3.92 -2.71
CA ALA A 85 -9.19 -5.04 -3.61
C ALA A 85 -8.05 -4.72 -4.61
N ARG A 86 -7.94 -3.47 -5.05
CA ARG A 86 -6.82 -3.02 -5.91
C ARG A 86 -5.50 -3.01 -5.15
N LEU A 87 -5.50 -2.57 -3.88
CA LEU A 87 -4.31 -2.60 -3.03
C LEU A 87 -3.85 -4.03 -2.73
N GLU A 88 -4.78 -4.92 -2.38
CA GLU A 88 -4.48 -6.35 -2.18
C GLU A 88 -3.82 -6.97 -3.41
N LYS A 89 -4.39 -6.73 -4.61
CA LYS A 89 -3.83 -7.24 -5.87
C LYS A 89 -2.43 -6.68 -6.15
N ALA A 90 -2.21 -5.40 -5.88
CA ALA A 90 -0.90 -4.78 -6.06
C ALA A 90 0.14 -5.40 -5.12
N LEU A 91 -0.21 -5.63 -3.86
CA LEU A 91 0.68 -6.24 -2.87
C LEU A 91 0.97 -7.72 -3.20
N GLN A 92 -0.02 -8.49 -3.66
CA GLN A 92 0.19 -9.86 -4.13
C GLN A 92 1.15 -9.92 -5.34
N ALA A 93 1.03 -8.98 -6.28
CA ALA A 93 1.92 -8.92 -7.45
C ALA A 93 3.37 -8.63 -7.04
N VAL A 94 3.59 -7.79 -6.02
CA VAL A 94 4.92 -7.54 -5.45
C VAL A 94 5.48 -8.80 -4.80
N HIS A 95 4.66 -9.53 -4.03
CA HIS A 95 5.08 -10.76 -3.35
C HIS A 95 5.43 -11.88 -4.34
N GLY A 96 4.59 -12.10 -5.36
CA GLY A 96 4.84 -13.11 -6.40
C GLY A 96 6.04 -12.80 -7.29
N ALA A 97 6.40 -11.52 -7.44
CA ALA A 97 7.63 -11.14 -8.13
C ALA A 97 8.90 -11.48 -7.32
N GLN A 98 8.82 -11.62 -5.99
CA GLN A 98 9.94 -12.02 -5.13
C GLN A 98 10.21 -13.54 -5.19
N GLU A 99 9.21 -14.37 -5.45
CA GLU A 99 9.36 -15.84 -5.58
C GLU A 99 9.93 -16.28 -6.93
N GLY A 100 10.00 -15.38 -7.91
CA GLY A 100 10.44 -15.66 -9.28
C GLY A 100 11.88 -15.25 -9.63
N LEU A 101 12.66 -14.70 -8.69
CA LEU A 101 14.09 -14.43 -8.93
C LEU A 101 14.91 -15.72 -8.68
N PRO A 102 15.63 -16.25 -9.70
CA PRO A 102 16.62 -17.29 -9.45
C PRO A 102 17.80 -16.71 -8.65
N ASP A 103 18.33 -17.53 -7.73
CA ASP A 103 19.51 -17.25 -6.90
C ASP A 103 20.76 -16.81 -7.69
#